data_AF-A0A850S122-F1
#
_entry.id   AF-A0A850S122-F1
#
_cell.length_a   1.000
_cell.length_b   1.000
_cell.length_c   1.000
_cell.angle_alpha   90.00
_cell.angle_beta   90.00
_cell.angle_gamma   90.00
#
_symmetry.space_group_name_H-M   'P 1'
#
loop_
_entity.id
_entity.type
_entity.pdbx_description
1 polymer ?
#
loop_
_entity_poly.entity_id
_entity_poly.type
_entity_poly.pdbx_seq_one_letter_code
_entity_poly.pdbx_strand_id
1 'polypeptide(L)'
;MKKITSKLILLALIINLTACGTLFYPERIGQRHSNEVDIKIAVADGIGLLFFIVPGLIAFAVDFNNGSIYLPPRYGSNDKGVKVVTTDREIDNEYLEAMLDQEFDIQVDLDASSTLIDKNMSLDEIRLLNAS
;
A
#
# COMPACT_ATOMS: atom_id res chain seq x y z
N MET A 1 -40.12 1.63 23.49
CA MET A 1 -38.67 1.68 23.79
C MET A 1 -37.90 0.54 23.11
N LYS A 2 -38.20 -0.75 23.37
CA LYS A 2 -37.49 -1.92 22.77
C LYS A 2 -37.42 -1.92 21.23
N LYS A 3 -38.47 -1.46 20.54
CA LYS A 3 -38.50 -1.38 19.06
C LYS A 3 -37.60 -0.28 18.48
N ILE A 4 -37.30 0.75 19.27
CA ILE A 4 -36.51 1.91 18.84
C ILE A 4 -35.03 1.59 19.05
N THR A 5 -34.67 1.01 20.20
CA THR A 5 -33.33 0.49 20.47
C THR A 5 -32.93 -0.61 19.51
N SER A 6 -33.84 -1.53 19.17
CA SER A 6 -33.57 -2.58 18.17
C SER A 6 -33.28 -2.02 16.77
N LYS A 7 -33.98 -0.95 16.36
CA LYS A 7 -33.71 -0.28 15.08
C LYS A 7 -32.38 0.48 15.09
N LEU A 8 -32.03 1.11 16.21
CA LEU A 8 -30.73 1.76 16.40
C LEU A 8 -29.57 0.77 16.34
N ILE A 9 -29.71 -0.38 16.99
CA ILE A 9 -28.72 -1.45 16.93
C ILE A 9 -28.59 -2.00 15.50
N LEU A 10 -29.73 -2.23 14.81
CA LEU A 10 -29.71 -2.71 13.43
C LEU A 10 -29.08 -1.69 12.48
N LEU A 11 -29.38 -0.41 12.64
CA LEU A 11 -28.78 0.67 11.86
C LEU A 11 -27.28 0.80 12.13
N ALA A 12 -26.87 0.74 13.40
CA ALA A 12 -25.47 0.72 13.78
C ALA A 12 -24.76 -0.50 13.21
N LEU A 13 -25.41 -1.67 13.17
CA LEU A 13 -24.86 -2.89 12.56
C LEU A 13 -24.62 -2.71 11.06
N ILE A 14 -25.58 -2.11 10.35
CA ILE A 14 -25.46 -1.82 8.91
C ILE A 14 -24.33 -0.83 8.63
N ILE A 15 -24.11 0.15 9.51
CA ILE A 15 -22.99 1.11 9.42
C ILE A 15 -21.65 0.44 9.78
N ASN A 16 -21.63 -0.56 10.66
CA ASN A 16 -20.42 -1.36 10.92
C ASN A 16 -20.13 -2.38 9.80
N LEU A 17 -21.11 -2.71 8.94
CA LEU A 17 -20.89 -3.53 7.75
C LEU A 17 -20.13 -2.79 6.65
N THR A 18 -20.10 -1.46 6.68
CA THR A 18 -19.22 -0.69 5.80
C THR A 18 -17.82 -0.71 6.41
N ALA A 19 -17.07 -1.78 6.10
CA ALA A 19 -15.63 -1.92 6.21
C ALA A 19 -14.92 -0.64 6.70
N CYS A 20 -14.42 -0.68 7.95
CA CYS A 20 -13.83 0.50 8.57
C CYS A 20 -12.64 1.01 7.76
N GLY A 21 -11.85 0.13 7.14
CA GLY A 21 -10.78 0.52 6.24
C GLY A 21 -11.30 1.23 4.99
N THR A 22 -12.38 0.72 4.39
CA THR A 22 -13.03 1.33 3.20
C THR A 22 -13.65 2.70 3.50
N LEU A 23 -14.14 2.94 4.73
CA LEU A 23 -14.71 4.22 5.13
C LEU A 23 -13.65 5.26 5.49
N PHE A 24 -12.61 4.85 6.24
CA PHE A 24 -11.55 5.77 6.68
C PHE A 24 -10.52 6.06 5.61
N TYR A 25 -10.29 5.11 4.69
CA TYR A 25 -9.28 5.19 3.64
C TYR A 25 -9.85 4.71 2.29
N PRO A 26 -10.85 5.42 1.72
CA PRO A 26 -11.45 5.05 0.43
C PRO A 26 -10.45 5.05 -0.73
N GLU A 27 -9.35 5.78 -0.60
CA GLU A 27 -8.24 5.81 -1.56
C GLU A 27 -7.47 4.49 -1.68
N ARG A 28 -7.65 3.53 -0.74
CA ARG A 28 -7.00 2.21 -0.77
C ARG A 28 -7.80 1.14 -1.52
N ILE A 29 -8.97 1.49 -2.04
CA ILE A 29 -9.87 0.55 -2.74
C ILE A 29 -9.27 0.18 -4.10
N GLY A 30 -9.08 -1.12 -4.34
CA GLY A 30 -8.54 -1.63 -5.60
C GLY A 30 -7.02 -1.77 -5.64
N GLN A 31 -6.34 -1.54 -4.51
CA GLN A 31 -4.92 -1.81 -4.38
C GLN A 31 -4.63 -3.31 -4.50
N ARG A 32 -3.54 -3.66 -5.17
CA ARG A 32 -3.08 -5.05 -5.21
C ARG A 32 -2.73 -5.50 -3.80
N HIS A 33 -3.03 -6.75 -3.49
CA HIS A 33 -2.77 -7.34 -2.19
C HIS A 33 -1.28 -7.14 -1.84
N SER A 34 -1.02 -6.30 -0.83
CA SER A 34 0.31 -6.05 -0.30
C SER A 34 0.59 -7.04 0.82
N ASN A 35 1.85 -7.37 1.06
CA ASN A 35 2.23 -8.24 2.18
C ASN A 35 2.22 -7.51 3.54
N GLU A 36 1.95 -6.21 3.54
CA GLU A 36 1.96 -5.37 4.75
C GLU A 36 0.52 -5.02 5.16
N VAL A 37 0.11 -5.48 6.34
CA VAL A 37 -1.23 -5.27 6.91
C VAL A 37 -1.25 -4.01 7.78
N ASP A 38 -2.25 -3.16 7.61
CA ASP A 38 -2.48 -2.00 8.49
C ASP A 38 -3.04 -2.47 9.83
N ILE A 39 -2.18 -2.46 10.86
CA ILE A 39 -2.52 -2.88 12.23
C ILE A 39 -3.74 -2.14 12.76
N LYS A 40 -3.95 -0.87 12.38
CA LYS A 40 -5.10 -0.09 12.89
C LYS A 40 -6.42 -0.67 12.40
N ILE A 41 -6.48 -1.02 11.12
CA ILE A 41 -7.67 -1.57 10.47
C ILE A 41 -7.91 -3.00 10.94
N ALA A 42 -6.86 -3.82 11.00
CA ALA A 42 -6.95 -5.19 11.52
C ALA A 42 -7.41 -5.24 12.99
N VAL A 43 -6.97 -4.30 13.84
CA VAL A 43 -7.44 -4.20 15.22
C VAL A 43 -8.89 -3.74 15.30
N ALA A 44 -9.31 -2.78 14.48
CA ALA A 44 -10.70 -2.34 14.44
C ALA A 44 -11.65 -3.48 14.05
N ASP A 45 -11.33 -4.21 12.98
CA ASP A 45 -12.10 -5.39 12.55
C ASP A 45 -12.04 -6.51 13.60
N GLY A 46 -10.90 -6.69 14.25
CA GLY A 46 -10.73 -7.65 15.35
C GLY A 46 -11.60 -7.33 16.57
N ILE A 47 -11.76 -6.05 16.92
CA ILE A 47 -12.70 -5.62 17.96
C ILE A 47 -14.15 -5.93 17.54
N GLY A 48 -14.48 -5.65 16.27
CA GLY A 48 -15.77 -6.03 15.69
C GLY A 48 -16.03 -7.53 15.80
N LEU A 49 -15.04 -8.35 15.48
CA LEU A 49 -15.11 -9.81 15.55
C LEU A 49 -15.27 -10.33 16.99
N LEU A 50 -14.62 -9.68 17.96
CA LEU A 50 -14.66 -10.05 19.37
C LEU A 50 -16.05 -9.86 19.99
N PHE A 51 -16.71 -8.73 19.72
CA PHE A 51 -18.02 -8.40 20.31
C PHE A 51 -19.20 -8.86 19.46
N PHE A 52 -19.02 -8.96 18.13
CA PHE A 52 -20.06 -9.36 17.19
C PHE A 52 -19.47 -10.18 16.04
N ILE A 53 -19.44 -11.51 16.22
CA ILE A 53 -18.77 -12.46 15.30
C ILE A 53 -19.19 -12.25 13.84
N VAL A 54 -20.51 -12.25 13.55
CA VAL A 54 -21.00 -12.16 12.17
C VAL A 54 -20.64 -10.81 11.51
N PRO A 55 -20.92 -9.65 12.12
CA PRO A 55 -20.48 -8.36 11.58
C PRO A 55 -18.97 -8.21 11.42
N GLY A 56 -18.18 -8.62 12.43
CA GLY A 56 -16.73 -8.50 12.39
C GLY A 56 -16.08 -9.35 11.30
N LEU A 57 -16.60 -10.56 11.06
CA LEU A 57 -16.14 -11.41 9.97
C LEU A 57 -16.42 -10.78 8.60
N ILE A 58 -17.59 -10.17 8.43
CA ILE A 58 -17.97 -9.47 7.19
C ILE A 58 -17.04 -8.27 6.95
N ALA A 59 -16.77 -7.45 7.98
CA ALA A 59 -15.87 -6.31 7.88
C ALA A 59 -14.47 -6.75 7.40
N PHE A 60 -13.92 -7.80 8.02
CA PHE A 60 -12.64 -8.39 7.64
C PHE A 60 -12.63 -8.86 6.18
N ALA A 61 -13.68 -9.55 5.74
CA ALA A 61 -13.79 -10.03 4.36
C ALA A 61 -13.86 -8.89 3.34
N VAL A 62 -14.58 -7.81 3.66
CA VAL A 62 -14.69 -6.64 2.78
C VAL A 62 -13.39 -5.85 2.75
N ASP A 63 -12.75 -5.61 3.90
CA ASP A 63 -11.47 -4.89 3.96
C ASP A 63 -10.32 -5.67 3.31
N PHE A 64 -10.34 -7.02 3.35
CA PHE A 64 -9.45 -7.87 2.53
C PHE A 64 -9.75 -7.76 1.03
N ASN A 65 -11.02 -7.89 0.64
CA ASN A 65 -11.41 -7.91 -0.78
C ASN A 65 -11.20 -6.54 -1.46
N ASN A 66 -11.44 -5.46 -0.74
CA ASN A 66 -11.21 -4.10 -1.22
C ASN A 66 -9.73 -3.71 -1.19
N GLY A 67 -8.91 -4.42 -0.41
CA GLY A 67 -7.50 -4.12 -0.22
C GLY A 67 -7.23 -3.07 0.87
N SER A 68 -8.27 -2.51 1.50
CA SER A 68 -8.15 -1.46 2.51
C SER A 68 -7.53 -1.93 3.82
N ILE A 69 -7.53 -3.24 4.12
CA ILE A 69 -6.80 -3.78 5.29
C ILE A 69 -5.28 -3.72 5.11
N TYR A 70 -4.79 -3.58 3.88
CA TYR A 70 -3.38 -3.48 3.61
C TYR A 70 -2.88 -2.05 3.71
N LEU A 71 -1.61 -1.90 4.03
CA LEU A 71 -0.91 -0.64 3.83
C LEU A 71 -0.75 -0.39 2.33
N PRO A 72 -0.90 0.87 1.88
CA PRO A 72 -0.66 1.21 0.49
C PRO A 72 0.76 0.77 0.11
N PRO A 73 0.98 0.28 -1.12
CA PRO A 73 2.30 -0.12 -1.58
C PRO A 73 3.28 1.01 -1.30
N ARG A 74 4.24 0.77 -0.41
CA ARG A 74 5.37 1.67 -0.19
C ARG A 74 6.35 1.52 -1.35
N TYR A 75 5.99 1.99 -2.54
CA TYR A 75 7.01 2.24 -3.55
C TYR A 75 7.86 3.42 -3.05
N GLY A 76 9.09 3.12 -2.62
CA GLY A 76 10.08 4.11 -2.22
C GLY A 76 10.07 4.60 -0.76
N SER A 77 9.17 4.14 0.12
CA SER A 77 9.31 4.43 1.57
C SER A 77 10.28 3.47 2.24
N ASN A 78 11.54 3.52 1.80
CA ASN A 78 12.61 3.35 2.77
C ASN A 78 12.60 4.64 3.61
N ASP A 79 12.62 4.51 4.93
CA ASP A 79 12.82 5.62 5.88
C ASP A 79 14.15 6.40 5.63
N LYS A 80 14.95 5.88 4.69
CA LYS A 80 16.09 6.54 4.07
C LYS A 80 15.62 7.06 2.71
N GLY A 81 15.33 8.36 2.64
CA GLY A 81 14.80 9.02 1.44
C GLY A 81 15.58 8.70 0.18
N VAL A 82 14.90 8.77 -0.97
CA VAL A 82 15.49 8.59 -2.30
C VAL A 82 16.74 9.48 -2.44
N LYS A 83 17.91 8.86 -2.58
CA LYS A 83 19.17 9.57 -2.82
C LYS A 83 19.21 9.97 -4.29
N VAL A 84 18.88 11.22 -4.58
CA VAL A 84 18.98 11.77 -5.93
C VAL A 84 20.45 12.10 -6.21
N VAL A 85 21.03 11.44 -7.22
CA VAL A 85 22.38 11.75 -7.72
C VAL A 85 22.22 12.50 -9.04
N THR A 86 22.61 13.77 -9.06
CA THR A 86 22.63 14.58 -10.28
C THR A 86 23.99 14.47 -10.94
N THR A 87 24.01 14.29 -12.25
CA THR A 87 25.23 14.23 -13.05
C THR A 87 25.10 15.14 -14.27
N ASP A 88 26.18 15.85 -14.60
CA ASP A 88 26.25 16.75 -15.74
C ASP A 88 26.64 16.01 -17.05
N ARG A 89 27.01 14.73 -16.95
CA ARG A 89 27.25 13.84 -18.09
C ARG A 89 26.01 13.02 -18.41
N GLU A 90 25.90 12.65 -19.69
CA GLU A 90 24.95 11.66 -20.16
C GLU A 90 25.14 10.34 -19.39
N ILE A 91 24.01 9.74 -18.99
CA ILE A 91 23.99 8.51 -18.21
C ILE A 91 24.09 7.33 -19.19
N ASP A 92 25.26 6.69 -19.22
CA ASP A 92 25.51 5.43 -19.92
C ASP A 92 25.49 4.24 -18.93
N ASN A 93 25.40 3.02 -19.46
CA ASN A 93 25.28 1.81 -18.66
C ASN A 93 26.55 1.58 -17.81
N GLU A 94 27.75 1.73 -18.38
CA GLU A 94 29.02 1.57 -17.66
C GLU A 94 29.14 2.51 -16.46
N TYR A 95 28.69 3.77 -16.58
CA TYR A 95 28.69 4.73 -15.49
C TYR A 95 27.66 4.40 -14.41
N LEU A 96 26.49 3.89 -14.80
CA LEU A 96 25.48 3.42 -13.85
C LEU A 96 25.98 2.21 -13.06
N GLU A 97 26.60 1.23 -13.74
CA GLU A 97 27.17 0.04 -13.10
C GLU A 97 28.24 0.42 -12.08
N ALA A 98 29.15 1.33 -12.44
CA ALA A 98 30.16 1.84 -11.53
C ALA A 98 29.56 2.55 -10.31
N MET A 99 28.48 3.31 -10.49
CA MET A 99 27.75 3.94 -9.38
C MET A 99 27.06 2.93 -8.47
N LEU A 100 26.45 1.89 -9.04
CA LEU A 100 25.77 0.84 -8.28
C LEU A 100 26.76 0.03 -7.44
N ASP A 101 27.93 -0.30 -8.01
CA ASP A 101 29.01 -0.97 -7.32
C ASP A 101 29.58 -0.09 -6.19
N GLN A 102 29.86 1.19 -6.48
CA GLN A 102 30.44 2.09 -5.48
C GLN A 102 29.50 2.39 -4.30
N GLU A 103 28.21 2.61 -4.56
CA GLU A 103 27.27 3.08 -3.53
C GLU A 103 26.59 1.92 -2.81
N PHE A 104 26.37 0.79 -3.49
CA PHE A 104 25.59 -0.33 -2.96
C PHE A 104 26.36 -1.65 -2.89
N ASP A 105 27.61 -1.72 -3.38
CA ASP A 105 28.42 -2.96 -3.48
C ASP A 105 27.70 -4.04 -4.32
N ILE A 106 26.94 -3.58 -5.33
CA ILE A 106 26.16 -4.45 -6.23
C ILE A 106 26.78 -4.38 -7.63
N GLN A 107 27.26 -5.52 -8.10
CA GLN A 107 27.66 -5.71 -9.49
C GLN A 107 26.45 -6.15 -10.31
N VAL A 108 26.04 -5.32 -11.25
CA VAL A 108 24.95 -5.58 -12.19
C VAL A 108 25.52 -5.46 -13.59
N ASP A 109 25.16 -6.40 -14.47
CA ASP A 109 25.39 -6.28 -15.92
C ASP A 109 24.09 -5.74 -16.54
N LEU A 110 24.11 -4.48 -16.93
CA LEU A 110 22.99 -3.76 -17.54
C LEU A 110 22.80 -4.13 -19.01
N ASP A 111 23.83 -4.69 -19.66
CA ASP A 111 23.76 -5.15 -21.05
C ASP A 111 23.30 -6.62 -21.16
N ALA A 112 23.22 -7.34 -20.04
CA ALA A 112 22.69 -8.69 -20.01
C ALA A 112 21.23 -8.74 -20.46
N SER A 113 20.89 -9.72 -21.30
CA SER A 113 19.51 -9.92 -21.79
C SER A 113 18.49 -10.27 -20.69
N SER A 114 18.96 -10.62 -19.49
CA SER A 114 18.13 -10.85 -18.30
C SER A 114 17.79 -9.56 -17.55
N THR A 115 18.41 -8.43 -17.89
CA THR A 115 18.24 -7.15 -17.21
C THR A 115 17.23 -6.29 -17.96
N LEU A 116 16.17 -5.88 -17.26
CA LEU A 116 15.16 -4.98 -17.80
C LEU A 116 15.46 -3.56 -17.33
N ILE A 117 15.88 -2.70 -18.28
CA ILE A 117 16.07 -1.27 -18.03
C ILE A 117 14.80 -0.54 -18.50
N ASP A 118 14.14 0.16 -17.58
CA ASP A 118 13.03 1.05 -17.90
C ASP A 118 13.44 2.51 -17.66
N LYS A 119 13.41 3.32 -18.73
CA LYS A 119 13.72 4.76 -18.65
C LYS A 119 12.46 5.52 -18.28
N ASN A 120 12.18 5.57 -16.98
CA ASN A 120 11.04 6.34 -16.49
C ASN A 120 11.34 7.84 -16.57
N MET A 121 10.53 8.58 -17.33
CA MET A 121 10.81 9.99 -17.63
C MET A 121 10.11 10.88 -16.58
N SER A 122 10.85 11.80 -15.98
CA SER A 122 10.39 12.73 -14.94
C SER A 122 10.27 12.15 -13.52
N LEU A 123 10.94 12.83 -12.59
CA LEU A 123 10.78 12.66 -11.15
C LEU A 123 9.31 12.79 -10.71
N ASP A 124 8.50 13.56 -11.43
CA ASP A 124 7.08 13.72 -11.13
C ASP A 124 6.27 12.48 -11.51
N GLU A 125 6.63 11.76 -12.56
CA GLU A 125 6.00 10.48 -12.93
C GLU A 125 6.36 9.38 -11.93
N ILE A 126 7.61 9.36 -11.44
CA ILE A 126 8.04 8.49 -10.33
C ILE A 126 7.29 8.85 -9.03
N ARG A 127 7.05 10.14 -8.76
CA ARG A 127 6.22 10.56 -7.62
C ARG A 127 4.76 10.16 -7.78
N LEU A 128 4.23 10.19 -8.99
CA LEU A 128 2.86 9.76 -9.29
C LEU A 128 2.70 8.23 -9.20
N LEU A 129 3.69 7.46 -9.64
CA LEU A 129 3.77 6.01 -9.41
C LEU A 129 3.91 5.66 -7.93
N ASN A 130 4.57 6.52 -7.14
CA ASN A 130 4.60 6.42 -5.68
C ASN A 130 3.29 6.89 -5.00
N ALA A 131 2.39 7.54 -5.74
CA ALA A 131 1.12 8.07 -5.24
C ALA A 131 -0.12 7.23 -5.67
N SER A 132 0.08 6.18 -6.46
CA SER A 132 -0.94 5.22 -6.91
C SER A 132 -0.77 3.85 -6.24
#